data_AF-A0A1G0LF83-F1
#
_entry.id   AF-A0A1G0LF83-F1
#
_cell.length_a   1.000
_cell.length_b   1.000
_cell.length_c   1.000
_cell.angle_alpha   90.00
_cell.angle_beta   90.00
_cell.angle_gamma   90.00
#
_symmetry.space_group_name_H-M   'P 1'
#
loop_
_entity.id
_entity.type
_entity.pdbx_description
1 polymer ?
#
loop_
_entity_poly.entity_id
_entity_poly.type
_entity_poly.pdbx_seq_one_letter_code
_entity_poly.pdbx_strand_id
1 'polypeptide(L)'
;MKEFAAFLEVNEKTLSALMNARNLASQETALQISQKMGDFELLEILGYSRPDGIFIPSSLPSDLQSRLRLALEEISATIKAKSLDPESDEAVKLSSEILGKYRLTTVSSIRKSG
;
A
#
# COMPACT_ATOMS: atom_id res chain seq x y z
N MET A 1 -4.04 -13.25 23.17
CA MET A 1 -5.24 -12.77 22.43
C MET A 1 -5.49 -11.29 22.70
N LYS A 2 -5.58 -10.86 23.96
CA LYS A 2 -5.77 -9.45 24.36
C LYS A 2 -4.79 -8.46 23.72
N GLU A 3 -3.51 -8.81 23.71
CA GLU A 3 -2.45 -7.96 23.15
C GLU A 3 -2.57 -7.85 21.62
N PHE A 4 -2.93 -8.94 20.95
CA PHE A 4 -3.12 -8.95 19.50
C PHE A 4 -4.40 -8.19 19.09
N ALA A 5 -5.48 -8.32 19.87
CA ALA A 5 -6.70 -7.54 19.70
C ALA A 5 -6.42 -6.04 19.89
N ALA A 6 -5.64 -5.67 20.92
CA ALA A 6 -5.22 -4.30 21.16
C ALA A 6 -4.33 -3.74 20.04
N PHE A 7 -3.40 -4.54 19.51
CA PHE A 7 -2.56 -4.15 18.36
C PHE A 7 -3.39 -3.87 17.10
N LEU A 8 -4.37 -4.73 16.82
CA LEU A 8 -5.31 -4.57 15.71
C LEU A 8 -6.42 -3.55 16.00
N GLU A 9 -6.45 -2.98 17.20
CA GLU A 9 -7.47 -2.03 17.68
C GLU A 9 -8.92 -2.57 17.55
N VAL A 10 -9.08 -3.88 17.68
CA VAL A 10 -10.38 -4.56 17.68
C VAL A 10 -10.68 -5.14 19.07
N ASN A 11 -11.94 -5.35 19.39
CA ASN A 11 -12.29 -6.02 20.63
C ASN A 11 -11.94 -7.53 20.56
N GLU A 12 -11.62 -8.16 21.70
CA GLU A 12 -11.26 -9.58 21.77
C GLU A 12 -12.36 -10.52 21.26
N LYS A 13 -13.64 -10.16 21.43
CA LYS A 13 -14.79 -10.94 20.97
C LYS A 13 -14.89 -10.94 19.44
N THR A 14 -14.59 -9.82 18.80
CA THR A 14 -14.54 -9.66 17.34
C THR A 14 -13.38 -10.45 16.79
N LEU A 15 -12.18 -10.33 17.37
CA LEU A 15 -11.02 -11.12 16.98
C LEU A 15 -11.30 -12.63 17.11
N SER A 16 -11.89 -13.05 18.24
CA SER A 16 -12.27 -14.45 18.46
C SER A 16 -13.34 -14.92 17.47
N ALA A 17 -14.32 -14.09 17.13
CA ALA A 17 -15.34 -14.41 16.13
C ALA A 17 -14.74 -14.56 14.72
N LEU A 18 -13.75 -13.74 14.37
CA LEU A 18 -13.00 -13.82 13.11
C LEU A 18 -12.17 -15.10 13.03
N MET A 19 -11.40 -15.41 14.08
CA MET A 19 -10.58 -16.62 14.12
C MET A 19 -11.41 -17.91 14.06
N ASN A 20 -12.64 -17.87 14.59
CA ASN A 20 -13.56 -19.01 14.57
C ASN A 20 -14.49 -19.03 13.35
N ALA A 21 -14.27 -18.17 12.34
CA ALA A 21 -15.09 -18.03 11.12
C ALA A 21 -16.60 -17.87 11.40
N ARG A 22 -16.97 -17.39 12.59
CA ARG A 22 -18.38 -17.25 12.98
C ARG A 22 -19.01 -15.97 12.45
N ASN A 23 -18.21 -14.95 12.16
CA ASN A 23 -18.64 -13.70 11.55
C ASN A 23 -17.54 -13.15 10.64
N LEU A 24 -17.93 -12.66 9.47
CA LEU A 24 -17.06 -11.83 8.63
C LEU A 24 -16.89 -10.47 9.31
N ALA A 25 -15.66 -9.92 9.28
CA ALA A 25 -15.39 -8.56 9.72
C ALA A 25 -16.20 -7.60 8.84
N SER A 26 -16.74 -6.52 9.40
CA SER A 26 -17.25 -5.44 8.55
C SER A 26 -16.12 -4.91 7.67
N GLN A 27 -16.44 -4.33 6.50
CA GLN A 27 -15.45 -3.72 5.62
C GLN A 27 -14.54 -2.71 6.35
N GLU A 28 -15.12 -1.91 7.24
CA GLU A 28 -14.37 -0.95 8.07
C GLU A 28 -13.35 -1.65 8.98
N THR A 29 -13.78 -2.71 9.68
CA THR A 29 -12.90 -3.50 10.55
C THR A 29 -11.82 -4.21 9.73
N ALA A 30 -12.19 -4.79 8.60
CA ALA A 30 -11.26 -5.46 7.70
C ALA A 30 -10.22 -4.48 7.15
N LEU A 31 -10.62 -3.26 6.79
CA LEU A 31 -9.73 -2.21 6.34
C LEU A 31 -8.75 -1.78 7.43
N GLN A 32 -9.24 -1.57 8.66
CA GLN A 32 -8.39 -1.21 9.79
C GLN A 32 -7.35 -2.31 10.09
N ILE A 33 -7.77 -3.57 10.11
CA ILE A 33 -6.85 -4.72 10.27
C ILE A 33 -5.82 -4.74 9.14
N SER A 34 -6.27 -4.59 7.88
CA SER A 34 -5.40 -4.57 6.70
C SER A 34 -4.35 -3.46 6.77
N GLN A 35 -4.76 -2.26 7.19
CA GLN A 35 -3.86 -1.11 7.38
C GLN A 35 -2.83 -1.36 8.49
N LYS A 36 -3.24 -1.97 9.61
CA LYS A 36 -2.34 -2.29 10.73
C LYS A 36 -1.33 -3.37 10.38
N MET A 37 -1.75 -4.38 9.63
CA MET A 37 -0.87 -5.46 9.18
C MET A 37 -0.03 -5.06 7.95
N GLY A 38 -0.42 -4.00 7.24
CA GLY A 38 0.20 -3.63 5.96
C GLY A 38 -0.14 -4.61 4.83
N ASP A 39 -1.23 -5.37 4.97
CA ASP A 39 -1.65 -6.42 4.06
C ASP A 39 -3.10 -6.20 3.63
N PHE A 40 -3.29 -5.76 2.38
CA PHE A 40 -4.59 -5.53 1.77
C PHE A 40 -5.10 -6.72 0.95
N GLU A 41 -4.35 -7.83 0.87
CA GLU A 41 -4.87 -9.09 0.33
C GLU A 41 -5.99 -9.63 1.22
N LEU A 42 -5.95 -9.31 2.53
CA LEU A 42 -7.05 -9.61 3.46
C LEU A 42 -8.40 -9.06 2.96
N LEU A 43 -8.43 -7.86 2.37
CA LEU A 43 -9.67 -7.30 1.82
C LEU A 43 -10.18 -8.13 0.65
N GLU A 44 -9.29 -8.59 -0.24
CA GLU A 44 -9.66 -9.40 -1.40
C GLU A 44 -10.18 -10.78 -0.97
N ILE A 45 -9.52 -11.41 0.01
CA ILE A 45 -9.96 -12.69 0.59
C ILE A 45 -11.38 -12.55 1.21
N LEU A 46 -11.67 -11.41 1.81
CA LEU A 46 -12.97 -11.11 2.40
C LEU A 46 -14.00 -10.58 1.38
N GLY A 47 -13.63 -10.42 0.11
CA GLY A 47 -14.51 -9.92 -0.95
C GLY A 47 -14.78 -8.41 -0.89
N TYR A 48 -13.94 -7.65 -0.19
CA TYR A 48 -14.02 -6.20 -0.09
C TYR A 48 -13.16 -5.51 -1.14
N SER A 49 -13.70 -4.45 -1.73
CA SER A 49 -12.93 -3.55 -2.59
C SER A 49 -11.83 -2.86 -1.78
N ARG A 50 -10.62 -2.83 -2.34
CA ARG A 50 -9.55 -1.98 -1.82
C ARG A 50 -9.96 -0.51 -1.98
N PRO A 51 -9.73 0.34 -0.98
CA PRO A 51 -9.99 1.76 -1.15
C PRO A 51 -9.09 2.33 -2.24
N ASP A 52 -9.69 3.13 -3.14
CA ASP A 52 -8.96 3.84 -4.19
C ASP A 52 -7.98 4.82 -3.52
N GLY A 53 -6.69 4.49 -3.58
CA GLY A 53 -5.67 5.32 -2.95
C GLY A 53 -4.29 4.70 -2.97
N ILE A 54 -3.29 5.58 -2.94
CA ILE A 54 -1.89 5.20 -2.81
C ILE A 54 -1.64 4.79 -1.35
N PHE A 55 -1.44 3.50 -1.10
CA PHE A 55 -0.97 3.03 0.20
C PHE A 55 0.54 3.26 0.33
N ILE A 56 0.92 3.99 1.37
CA ILE A 56 2.32 4.19 1.75
C ILE A 56 2.52 3.53 3.11
N PRO A 57 3.38 2.51 3.23
CA PRO A 57 3.61 1.84 4.50
C PRO A 57 4.10 2.83 5.57
N SER A 58 3.45 2.81 6.73
CA SER A 58 3.83 3.62 7.90
C SER A 58 5.18 3.21 8.52
N SER A 59 5.67 2.03 8.16
CA SER A 59 6.99 1.51 8.56
C SER A 59 8.17 2.25 7.88
N LEU A 60 7.91 3.02 6.81
CA LEU A 60 8.93 3.81 6.16
C LEU A 60 9.26 5.07 6.98
N PRO A 61 10.51 5.60 6.91
CA PRO A 61 10.82 6.89 7.51
C PRO A 61 9.89 7.99 7.00
N SER A 62 9.47 8.92 7.86
CA SER A 62 8.50 9.98 7.52
C SER A 62 8.92 10.78 6.27
N ASP A 63 10.21 11.11 6.16
CA ASP A 63 10.78 11.78 4.99
C ASP A 63 10.65 10.94 3.71
N LEU A 64 10.84 9.61 3.79
CA LEU A 64 10.66 8.72 2.65
C LEU A 64 9.18 8.60 2.27
N GLN A 65 8.28 8.53 3.26
CA GLN A 65 6.83 8.54 3.02
C GLN A 65 6.40 9.80 2.27
N SER A 66 6.88 10.97 2.71
CA SER A 66 6.58 12.25 2.05
C SER A 66 7.09 12.29 0.62
N ARG A 67 8.34 11.86 0.38
CA ARG A 67 8.92 11.83 -0.97
C ARG A 67 8.17 10.87 -1.90
N LEU A 68 7.79 9.69 -1.40
CA LEU A 68 7.04 8.71 -2.17
C LEU A 68 5.64 9.22 -2.52
N ARG A 69 4.95 9.87 -1.57
CA ARG A 69 3.65 10.49 -1.82
C ARG A 69 3.73 11.52 -2.94
N LEU A 70 4.67 12.47 -2.83
CA LEU A 70 4.86 13.50 -3.83
C LEU A 70 5.21 12.93 -5.21
N ALA A 71 6.07 11.89 -5.24
CA ALA A 71 6.41 11.22 -6.49
C ALA A 71 5.19 10.58 -7.17
N LEU A 72 4.36 9.85 -6.41
CA LEU A 72 3.20 9.15 -6.96
C LEU A 72 2.08 10.13 -7.36
N GLU A 73 1.90 11.21 -6.63
CA GLU A 73 1.02 12.32 -7.03
C GLU A 73 1.51 12.96 -8.34
N GLU A 74 2.80 13.25 -8.48
CA GLU A 74 3.36 13.83 -9.71
C GLU A 74 3.24 12.87 -10.91
N ILE A 75 3.45 11.57 -10.70
CA ILE A 75 3.25 10.53 -11.73
C ILE A 75 1.80 10.50 -12.18
N SER A 76 0.86 10.36 -11.24
CA SER A 76 -0.57 10.28 -11.58
C SER A 76 -1.06 11.54 -12.28
N ALA A 77 -0.62 12.72 -11.83
CA ALA A 77 -0.95 13.99 -12.47
C ALA A 77 -0.38 14.09 -13.88
N THR A 78 0.86 13.64 -14.09
CA THR A 78 1.53 13.76 -15.40
C THR A 78 0.97 12.77 -16.42
N ILE A 79 0.72 11.52 -16.02
CA ILE A 79 0.08 10.51 -16.87
C ILE A 79 -1.31 11.00 -17.28
N LYS A 80 -2.10 11.52 -16.33
CA LYS A 80 -3.43 12.06 -16.61
C LYS A 80 -3.39 13.30 -17.50
N ALA A 81 -2.46 14.23 -17.27
CA ALA A 81 -2.31 15.45 -18.06
C ALA A 81 -1.90 15.17 -19.51
N LYS A 82 -1.07 14.14 -19.72
CA LYS A 82 -0.62 13.73 -21.05
C LYS A 82 -1.54 12.69 -21.72
N SER A 83 -2.61 12.26 -21.04
CA SER A 83 -3.48 11.16 -21.48
C SER A 83 -2.68 9.91 -21.89
N LEU A 84 -1.60 9.62 -21.16
CA LEU A 84 -0.75 8.47 -21.44
C LEU A 84 -1.42 7.20 -20.92
N ASP A 85 -1.24 6.10 -21.64
CA ASP A 85 -1.52 4.78 -21.12
C ASP A 85 -0.53 4.47 -19.98
N PRO A 86 -1.00 4.20 -18.74
CA PRO A 86 -0.13 3.87 -17.61
C PRO A 86 0.81 2.69 -17.86
N GLU A 87 0.45 1.76 -18.76
CA GLU A 87 1.26 0.59 -19.10
C GLU A 87 2.22 0.83 -20.29
N SER A 88 2.19 2.02 -20.90
CA SER A 88 3.10 2.34 -22.01
C SER A 88 4.56 2.51 -21.57
N ASP A 89 5.49 2.20 -22.47
CA ASP A 89 6.93 2.45 -22.26
C ASP A 89 7.23 3.91 -21.92
N GLU A 90 6.44 4.84 -22.44
CA GLU A 90 6.56 6.27 -22.14
C GLU A 90 6.17 6.59 -20.69
N ALA A 91 5.07 6.02 -20.19
CA ALA A 91 4.64 6.16 -18.80
C ALA A 91 5.67 5.56 -17.83
N VAL A 92 6.29 4.42 -18.18
CA VAL A 92 7.35 3.79 -17.37
C VAL A 92 8.60 4.66 -17.29
N LYS A 93 9.06 5.22 -18.42
CA LYS A 93 10.21 6.14 -18.45
C LYS A 93 9.93 7.38 -17.61
N LEU A 94 8.77 7.98 -17.79
CA LEU A 94 8.37 9.18 -17.07
C LEU A 94 8.27 8.93 -15.56
N SER A 95 7.70 7.78 -15.18
CA SER A 95 7.64 7.35 -13.78
C SER A 95 9.04 7.18 -13.18
N SER A 96 9.97 6.60 -13.94
CA SER A 96 11.36 6.42 -13.52
C SER A 96 12.09 7.77 -13.33
N GLU A 97 11.86 8.73 -14.22
CA GLU A 97 12.42 10.08 -14.12
C GLU A 97 11.89 10.82 -12.88
N ILE A 98 10.58 10.76 -12.64
CA ILE A 98 9.96 11.37 -11.46
C ILE A 98 10.51 10.72 -10.18
N LEU A 99 10.55 9.39 -10.10
CA LEU A 99 11.14 8.69 -8.93
C LEU A 99 12.61 9.11 -8.71
N GLY A 100 13.38 9.30 -9.78
CA GLY A 100 14.74 9.85 -9.73
C GLY A 100 14.82 11.25 -9.13
N LYS A 101 13.91 12.15 -9.52
CA LYS A 101 13.79 13.51 -8.96
C LYS A 101 13.59 13.50 -7.44
N TYR A 102 12.84 12.53 -6.93
CA TYR A 102 12.60 12.33 -5.48
C TYR A 102 13.67 11.49 -4.77
N ARG A 103 14.76 11.11 -5.47
CA ARG A 103 15.83 10.24 -4.95
C ARG A 103 15.32 8.87 -4.49
N LEU A 104 14.28 8.35 -5.16
CA LEU A 104 13.70 7.03 -4.94
C LEU A 104 14.22 6.00 -5.94
N THR A 105 15.38 6.24 -6.56
CA THR A 105 15.99 5.33 -7.51
C THR A 105 16.41 4.04 -6.83
N THR A 106 15.98 2.91 -7.41
CA THR A 106 16.56 1.62 -7.10
C THR A 106 18.02 1.65 -7.48
N VAL A 107 18.91 1.41 -6.51
CA VAL A 107 20.26 0.97 -6.82
C VAL A 107 20.07 -0.40 -7.46
N SER A 108 20.08 -0.45 -8.79
CA SER A 108 20.22 -1.71 -9.50
C SER A 108 21.60 -2.24 -9.16
N SER A 109 21.70 -2.93 -8.01
CA SER A 109 22.86 -3.73 -7.68
C SER A 109 22.81 -4.91 -8.63
N ILE A 110 23.31 -4.67 -9.83
CA ILE A 110 23.78 -5.70 -10.75
C ILE A 110 24.81 -6.46 -9.92
N ARG A 111 24.39 -7.56 -9.29
CA ARG A 111 25.34 -8.57 -8.80
C ARG A 111 26.08 -9.04 -10.04
N LYS A 112 27.29 -8.50 -10.25
CA LYS A 112 28.30 -9.19 -11.05
C LYS A 112 28.58 -10.49 -10.31
N SER A 113 27.92 -11.56 -10.74
CA SER A 113 28.38 -12.92 -10.53
C SER A 113 29.75 -13.02 -11.20
N GLY A 114 30.80 -12.93 -10.38
CA GLY A 114 32.13 -13.42 -10.72
C GLY A 114 32.21 -14.92 -10.54
#